data_AF-A0A831T8J1-F1
#
_entry.id   AF-A0A831T8J1-F1
#
_cell.length_a   1.000
_cell.length_b   1.000
_cell.length_c   1.000
_cell.angle_alpha   90.00
_cell.angle_beta   90.00
_cell.angle_gamma   90.00
#
_symmetry.space_group_name_H-M   'P 1'
#
loop_
_entity.id
_entity.type
_entity.pdbx_description
1 polymer ?
#
loop_
_entity_poly.entity_id
_entity_poly.type
_entity_poly.pdbx_seq_one_letter_code
_entity_poly.pdbx_strand_id
1 'polypeptide(L)'
;TAAADPYDRDFWAKDVRISLVLSVPGARTQMIDLSSPMGPGQVLRHAREGWGWSVIPSYIAAQSWKPWLEVHTESRELSDFNEAGWDRAWATAAEICKRRPQMAGMLGSSWFYDPPLEQISPRLAYLRVNPLKHGAFLLHQGPGEIHTQRAATSSPTRAALIEKGEYTARSWIVAWPRAALIRWADSRATDPAV
;
A
#
# COMPACT_ATOMS: atom_id res chain seq x y z
N THR A 1 -28.13 -21.80 22.66
CA THR A 1 -27.66 -21.72 21.27
C THR A 1 -26.58 -20.66 21.22
N ALA A 2 -25.32 -21.05 21.02
CA ALA A 2 -24.27 -20.07 20.76
C ALA A 2 -24.66 -19.35 19.46
N ALA A 3 -24.83 -18.02 19.52
CA ALA A 3 -25.07 -17.23 18.33
C ALA A 3 -23.94 -17.51 17.34
N ALA A 4 -24.28 -17.74 16.07
CA ALA A 4 -23.27 -17.83 15.02
C ALA A 4 -22.41 -16.56 15.10
N ASP A 5 -21.09 -16.74 15.20
CA ASP A 5 -20.14 -15.64 15.13
C ASP A 5 -20.44 -14.87 13.82
N PRO A 6 -20.89 -13.61 13.89
CA PRO A 6 -21.28 -12.89 12.69
C PRO A 6 -20.05 -12.81 11.77
N TYR A 7 -20.24 -13.24 10.51
CA TYR A 7 -19.18 -13.19 9.51
C TYR A 7 -18.54 -11.80 9.50
N ASP A 8 -17.21 -11.76 9.62
CA ASP A 8 -16.48 -10.51 9.80
C ASP A 8 -16.83 -9.51 8.67
N ARG A 9 -17.12 -8.28 9.08
CA ARG A 9 -17.62 -7.24 8.17
C ARG A 9 -16.60 -6.86 7.09
N ASP A 10 -15.32 -6.87 7.41
CA ASP A 10 -14.23 -6.60 6.45
C ASP A 10 -14.12 -7.75 5.44
N PHE A 11 -14.24 -9.01 5.90
CA PHE A 11 -14.26 -10.18 5.01
C PHE A 11 -15.46 -10.13 4.08
N TRP A 12 -16.65 -9.84 4.62
CA TRP A 12 -17.86 -9.68 3.81
C TRP A 12 -17.71 -8.60 2.75
N ALA A 13 -17.19 -7.43 3.12
CA ALA A 13 -17.02 -6.33 2.18
C ALA A 13 -16.06 -6.70 1.04
N LYS A 14 -14.96 -7.38 1.35
CA LYS A 14 -13.99 -7.87 0.35
C LYS A 14 -14.59 -8.90 -0.58
N ASP A 15 -15.34 -9.88 -0.06
CA ASP A 15 -15.97 -10.92 -0.87
C ASP A 15 -17.03 -10.34 -1.82
N VAL A 16 -17.81 -9.35 -1.35
CA VAL A 16 -18.76 -8.61 -2.19
C VAL A 16 -18.01 -7.88 -3.32
N ARG A 17 -16.89 -7.22 -3.03
CA ARG A 17 -16.10 -6.52 -4.06
C ARG A 17 -15.52 -7.47 -5.10
N ILE A 18 -15.03 -8.65 -4.69
CA ILE A 18 -14.58 -9.70 -5.62
C ILE A 18 -15.75 -10.16 -6.49
N SER A 19 -16.91 -10.43 -5.88
CA SER A 19 -18.10 -10.91 -6.59
C SER A 19 -18.61 -9.91 -7.63
N LEU A 20 -18.44 -8.61 -7.37
CA LEU A 20 -18.79 -7.51 -8.27
C LEU A 20 -17.65 -7.13 -9.25
N VAL A 21 -16.51 -7.83 -9.20
CA VAL A 21 -15.33 -7.53 -10.02
C VAL A 21 -14.86 -6.08 -9.82
N LEU A 22 -15.05 -5.54 -8.62
CA LEU A 22 -14.49 -4.26 -8.20
C LEU A 22 -13.06 -4.42 -7.67
N SER A 23 -12.74 -5.63 -7.22
CA SER A 23 -11.42 -6.04 -6.76
C SER A 23 -11.03 -7.39 -7.36
N VAL A 24 -9.74 -7.61 -7.53
CA VAL A 24 -9.17 -8.89 -7.98
C VAL A 24 -8.08 -9.35 -7.01
N PRO A 25 -7.81 -10.67 -6.90
CA PRO A 25 -6.65 -11.14 -6.17
C PRO A 25 -5.35 -10.60 -6.79
N GLY A 26 -4.49 -9.97 -5.97
CA GLY A 26 -3.14 -9.54 -6.36
C GLY A 26 -2.07 -10.57 -5.97
N ALA A 27 -2.17 -11.03 -4.72
CA ALA A 27 -1.46 -12.17 -4.13
C ALA A 27 -2.40 -12.80 -3.08
N ARG A 28 -1.94 -13.80 -2.30
CA ARG A 28 -2.82 -14.40 -1.27
C ARG A 28 -3.24 -13.35 -0.23
N THR A 29 -2.29 -12.55 0.23
CA THR A 29 -2.53 -11.55 1.28
C THR A 29 -2.89 -10.16 0.75
N GLN A 30 -2.96 -9.96 -0.58
CA GLN A 30 -3.25 -8.64 -1.16
C GLN A 30 -4.37 -8.72 -2.19
N MET A 31 -5.43 -7.96 -1.96
CA MET A 31 -6.47 -7.67 -2.94
C MET A 31 -6.18 -6.36 -3.64
N ILE A 32 -6.54 -6.26 -4.91
CA ILE A 32 -6.34 -5.07 -5.73
C ILE A 32 -7.69 -4.54 -6.18
N ASP A 33 -8.05 -3.38 -5.68
CA ASP A 33 -9.18 -2.59 -6.16
C ASP A 33 -8.87 -2.01 -7.54
N LEU A 34 -9.84 -2.10 -8.45
CA LEU A 34 -9.65 -1.76 -9.86
C LEU A 34 -9.84 -0.28 -10.19
N SER A 35 -10.16 0.55 -9.20
CA SER A 35 -10.29 2.00 -9.33
C SER A 35 -10.30 2.69 -7.97
N SER A 36 -9.27 3.48 -7.69
CA SER A 36 -9.18 4.39 -6.55
C SER A 36 -8.74 5.79 -6.99
N PRO A 37 -9.34 6.87 -6.47
CA PRO A 37 -8.93 8.23 -6.79
C PRO A 37 -7.75 8.68 -5.92
N MET A 38 -6.73 9.28 -6.54
CA MET A 38 -5.68 10.01 -5.84
C MET A 38 -5.70 11.48 -6.28
N GLY A 39 -6.54 12.26 -5.62
CA GLY A 39 -6.75 13.68 -5.97
C GLY A 39 -5.59 14.59 -5.55
N PRO A 40 -5.47 15.78 -6.17
CA PRO A 40 -4.39 16.73 -5.89
C PRO A 40 -4.41 17.27 -4.46
N GLY A 41 -5.56 17.23 -3.78
CA GLY A 41 -5.69 17.65 -2.39
C GLY A 41 -4.77 16.88 -1.43
N GLN A 42 -4.49 15.61 -1.70
CA GLN A 42 -3.58 14.81 -0.87
C GLN A 42 -2.12 15.29 -1.01
N VAL A 43 -1.71 15.67 -2.23
CA VAL A 43 -0.37 16.22 -2.51
C VAL A 43 -0.21 17.59 -1.86
N LEU A 44 -1.22 18.45 -2.00
CA LEU A 44 -1.20 19.77 -1.38
C LEU A 44 -1.15 19.67 0.15
N ARG A 45 -1.90 18.74 0.75
CA ARG A 45 -1.84 18.48 2.19
C ARG A 45 -0.45 18.01 2.62
N HIS A 46 0.12 17.01 1.95
CA HIS A 46 1.49 16.53 2.20
C HIS A 46 2.49 17.69 2.20
N ALA A 47 2.44 18.55 1.19
CA ALA A 47 3.34 19.68 1.09
C ALA A 47 3.12 20.75 2.17
N ARG A 48 1.84 21.10 2.46
CA ARG A 48 1.46 22.08 3.49
C ARG A 48 1.82 21.62 4.91
N GLU A 49 1.82 20.32 5.15
CA GLU A 49 2.24 19.72 6.43
C GLU A 49 3.77 19.62 6.57
N GLY A 50 4.54 20.15 5.62
CA GLY A 50 5.98 20.27 5.72
C GLY A 50 6.77 19.08 5.20
N TRP A 51 6.13 18.11 4.54
CA TRP A 51 6.80 16.91 4.01
C TRP A 51 7.48 17.11 2.66
N GLY A 52 7.38 18.32 2.12
CA GLY A 52 8.11 18.76 0.93
C GLY A 52 7.25 18.84 -0.34
N TRP A 53 7.80 19.53 -1.34
CA TRP A 53 7.14 19.78 -2.62
C TRP A 53 7.67 18.88 -3.75
N SER A 54 8.69 18.05 -3.47
CA SER A 54 9.34 17.16 -4.43
C SER A 54 8.41 16.08 -4.99
N VAL A 55 7.27 15.85 -4.35
CA VAL A 55 6.23 14.92 -4.81
C VAL A 55 5.40 15.47 -5.97
N ILE A 56 5.36 16.80 -6.19
CA ILE A 56 4.55 17.41 -7.26
C ILE A 56 5.00 16.95 -8.66
N PRO A 57 6.30 17.01 -9.03
CA PRO A 57 6.75 16.51 -10.32
C PRO A 57 6.38 15.03 -10.52
N SER A 58 6.53 14.21 -9.49
CA SER A 58 6.16 12.78 -9.53
C SER A 58 4.66 12.59 -9.76
N TYR A 59 3.83 13.36 -9.06
CA TYR A 59 2.38 13.33 -9.22
C TYR A 59 1.96 13.69 -10.66
N ILE A 60 2.57 14.75 -11.22
CA ILE A 60 2.29 15.20 -12.59
C ILE A 60 2.78 14.17 -13.62
N ALA A 61 4.02 13.70 -13.50
CA ALA A 61 4.62 12.73 -14.41
C ALA A 61 3.85 11.41 -14.44
N ALA A 62 3.30 10.98 -13.30
CA ALA A 62 2.45 9.81 -13.20
C ALA A 62 1.02 10.02 -13.73
N GLN A 63 0.65 11.26 -14.11
CA GLN A 63 -0.72 11.65 -14.45
C GLN A 63 -1.71 11.20 -13.38
N SER A 64 -1.36 11.45 -12.12
CA SER A 64 -1.99 10.86 -10.94
C SER A 64 -3.47 11.19 -10.76
N TRP A 65 -4.01 12.15 -11.54
CA TRP A 65 -5.44 12.43 -11.63
C TRP A 65 -6.24 11.31 -12.33
N LYS A 66 -5.59 10.37 -13.01
CA LYS A 66 -6.23 9.14 -13.52
C LYS A 66 -6.52 8.17 -12.36
N PRO A 67 -7.41 7.18 -12.55
CA PRO A 67 -7.65 6.16 -11.53
C PRO A 67 -6.39 5.33 -11.26
N TRP A 68 -6.26 4.87 -10.02
CA TRP A 68 -5.21 3.99 -9.55
C TRP A 68 -5.77 2.62 -9.19
N LEU A 69 -4.92 1.60 -9.27
CA LEU A 69 -5.15 0.36 -8.55
C LEU A 69 -4.85 0.59 -7.07
N GLU A 70 -5.66 0.08 -6.15
CA GLU A 70 -5.40 0.21 -4.72
C GLU A 70 -5.28 -1.16 -4.05
N VAL A 71 -4.23 -1.32 -3.25
CA VAL A 71 -3.94 -2.57 -2.56
C VAL A 71 -4.55 -2.59 -1.16
N HIS A 72 -5.20 -3.69 -0.83
CA HIS A 72 -5.76 -3.94 0.50
C HIS A 72 -5.29 -5.29 1.03
N THR A 73 -4.81 -5.29 2.27
CA THR A 73 -4.33 -6.51 2.91
C THR A 73 -5.49 -7.43 3.31
N GLU A 74 -5.40 -8.69 2.90
CA GLU A 74 -6.29 -9.79 3.25
C GLU A 74 -5.78 -10.48 4.52
N SER A 75 -6.44 -10.19 5.64
CA SER A 75 -6.05 -10.70 6.96
C SER A 75 -6.34 -12.19 7.16
N ARG A 76 -7.16 -12.81 6.30
CA ARG A 76 -7.32 -14.28 6.25
C ARG A 76 -6.04 -15.01 5.81
N GLU A 77 -5.14 -14.32 5.10
CA GLU A 77 -4.00 -14.92 4.41
C GLU A 77 -2.66 -14.26 4.80
N LEU A 78 -2.51 -13.84 6.07
CA LEU A 78 -1.31 -13.13 6.55
C LEU A 78 -0.01 -13.96 6.51
N SER A 79 -0.09 -15.28 6.32
CA SER A 79 1.09 -16.12 6.07
C SER A 79 1.87 -15.68 4.83
N ASP A 80 1.20 -15.02 3.87
CA ASP A 80 1.81 -14.47 2.67
C ASP A 80 2.19 -12.98 2.81
N PHE A 81 2.07 -12.40 4.01
CA PHE A 81 2.49 -11.01 4.30
C PHE A 81 4.02 -10.92 4.47
N ASN A 82 4.71 -11.13 3.37
CA ASN A 82 6.17 -11.11 3.25
C ASN A 82 6.59 -10.45 1.93
N GLU A 83 7.89 -10.27 1.74
CA GLU A 83 8.45 -9.60 0.55
C GLU A 83 8.05 -10.28 -0.76
N ALA A 84 8.12 -11.61 -0.83
CA ALA A 84 7.73 -12.36 -2.02
C ALA A 84 6.22 -12.25 -2.34
N GLY A 85 5.36 -12.25 -1.31
CA GLY A 85 3.92 -12.03 -1.46
C GLY A 85 3.60 -10.63 -2.02
N TRP A 86 4.29 -9.61 -1.51
CA TRP A 86 4.16 -8.25 -2.02
C TRP A 86 4.72 -8.07 -3.43
N ASP A 87 5.85 -8.69 -3.75
CA ASP A 87 6.41 -8.70 -5.11
C ASP A 87 5.41 -9.30 -6.12
N ARG A 88 4.72 -10.40 -5.75
CA ARG A 88 3.66 -10.96 -6.60
C ARG A 88 2.49 -9.99 -6.76
N ALA A 89 2.07 -9.31 -5.70
CA ALA A 89 0.99 -8.32 -5.77
C ALA A 89 1.35 -7.16 -6.72
N TRP A 90 2.58 -6.63 -6.63
CA TRP A 90 3.08 -5.60 -7.53
C TRP A 90 3.17 -6.09 -8.98
N ALA A 91 3.63 -7.32 -9.21
CA ALA A 91 3.70 -7.92 -10.55
C ALA A 91 2.30 -8.09 -11.17
N THR A 92 1.32 -8.57 -10.39
CA THR A 92 -0.08 -8.66 -10.84
C THR A 92 -0.62 -7.29 -11.25
N ALA A 93 -0.34 -6.25 -10.47
CA ALA A 93 -0.75 -4.91 -10.83
C ALA A 93 -0.06 -4.35 -12.07
N ALA A 94 1.22 -4.70 -12.30
CA ALA A 94 1.92 -4.36 -13.52
C ALA A 94 1.20 -4.96 -14.75
N GLU A 95 0.78 -6.22 -14.68
CA GLU A 95 -0.01 -6.87 -15.74
C GLU A 95 -1.37 -6.18 -15.97
N ILE A 96 -2.07 -5.82 -14.89
CA ILE A 96 -3.32 -5.04 -15.01
C ILE A 96 -3.05 -3.70 -15.69
N CYS A 97 -1.98 -2.98 -15.30
CA CYS A 97 -1.59 -1.71 -15.90
C CYS A 97 -1.18 -1.83 -17.37
N LYS A 98 -0.57 -2.96 -17.79
CA LYS A 98 -0.27 -3.23 -19.21
C LYS A 98 -1.57 -3.33 -20.02
N ARG A 99 -2.59 -4.03 -19.49
CA ARG A 99 -3.90 -4.21 -20.14
C ARG A 99 -4.84 -3.02 -20.00
N ARG A 100 -4.61 -2.13 -19.02
CA ARG A 100 -5.42 -0.93 -18.75
C ARG A 100 -4.57 0.34 -18.79
N PRO A 101 -4.25 0.88 -19.99
CA PRO A 101 -3.41 2.08 -20.17
C PRO A 101 -3.94 3.36 -19.49
N GLN A 102 -5.22 3.38 -19.14
CA GLN A 102 -5.87 4.49 -18.44
C GLN A 102 -5.55 4.54 -16.94
N MET A 103 -4.92 3.50 -16.36
CA MET A 103 -4.48 3.51 -14.96
C MET A 103 -3.21 4.35 -14.78
N ALA A 104 -3.14 5.14 -13.72
CA ALA A 104 -1.91 5.88 -13.36
C ALA A 104 -0.84 5.00 -12.70
N GLY A 105 -1.23 3.85 -12.15
CA GLY A 105 -0.34 2.92 -11.46
C GLY A 105 -1.07 2.16 -10.36
N MET A 106 -0.32 1.73 -9.35
CA MET A 106 -0.87 1.13 -8.13
C MET A 106 -0.43 1.91 -6.90
N LEU A 107 -1.30 2.01 -5.92
CA LEU A 107 -1.02 2.62 -4.64
C LEU A 107 -1.46 1.73 -3.48
N GLY A 108 -0.93 2.01 -2.31
CA GLY A 108 -1.41 1.48 -1.05
C GLY A 108 -1.31 2.52 0.05
N SER A 109 -2.27 2.53 0.96
CA SER A 109 -2.27 3.40 2.15
C SER A 109 -2.20 2.55 3.41
N SER A 110 -1.21 2.82 4.26
CA SER A 110 -1.08 2.15 5.55
C SER A 110 -0.06 2.82 6.48
N TRP A 111 -0.12 2.45 7.75
CA TRP A 111 0.88 2.79 8.75
C TRP A 111 2.21 2.05 8.53
N PHE A 112 2.20 0.87 7.90
CA PHE A 112 3.42 0.08 7.72
C PHE A 112 4.37 0.63 6.63
N TYR A 113 3.98 1.73 5.97
CA TYR A 113 4.84 2.49 5.07
C TYR A 113 5.60 3.62 5.79
N ASP A 114 5.33 3.86 7.07
CA ASP A 114 5.87 4.98 7.84
C ASP A 114 7.41 4.96 7.90
N PRO A 115 8.12 6.04 7.51
CA PRO A 115 9.57 6.07 7.43
C PRO A 115 10.33 5.60 8.68
N PRO A 116 9.93 5.96 9.92
CA PRO A 116 10.60 5.50 11.14
C PRO A 116 10.64 3.97 11.30
N LEU A 117 9.80 3.21 10.60
CA LEU A 117 9.81 1.75 10.66
C LEU A 117 11.09 1.13 10.08
N GLU A 118 11.87 1.84 9.28
CA GLU A 118 13.21 1.36 8.89
C GLU A 118 14.11 1.10 10.11
N GLN A 119 13.92 1.86 11.20
CA GLN A 119 14.67 1.69 12.45
C GLN A 119 13.87 0.86 13.47
N ILE A 120 12.58 1.16 13.62
CA ILE A 120 11.74 0.53 14.66
C ILE A 120 11.33 -0.91 14.29
N SER A 121 11.18 -1.20 13.00
CA SER A 121 10.74 -2.52 12.52
C SER A 121 11.32 -2.82 11.14
N PRO A 122 12.66 -2.99 11.02
CA PRO A 122 13.34 -3.10 9.73
C PRO A 122 12.79 -4.20 8.81
N ARG A 123 12.24 -5.28 9.41
CA ARG A 123 11.57 -6.37 8.68
C ARG A 123 10.36 -5.95 7.84
N LEU A 124 9.81 -4.75 8.05
CA LEU A 124 8.70 -4.20 7.25
C LEU A 124 9.18 -3.17 6.21
N ALA A 125 10.46 -2.78 6.25
CA ALA A 125 10.99 -1.74 5.37
C ALA A 125 10.82 -2.08 3.88
N TYR A 126 10.86 -3.36 3.52
CA TYR A 126 10.66 -3.83 2.13
C TYR A 126 9.37 -3.29 1.50
N LEU A 127 8.31 -3.07 2.31
CA LEU A 127 7.01 -2.56 1.87
C LEU A 127 7.10 -1.19 1.20
N ARG A 128 8.08 -0.38 1.60
CA ARG A 128 8.30 0.97 1.07
C ARG A 128 9.60 1.06 0.28
N VAL A 129 10.69 0.50 0.79
CA VAL A 129 12.03 0.68 0.21
C VAL A 129 12.11 0.10 -1.19
N ASN A 130 11.55 -1.09 -1.43
CA ASN A 130 11.55 -1.70 -2.76
C ASN A 130 10.77 -0.84 -3.78
N PRO A 131 9.51 -0.43 -3.52
CA PRO A 131 8.82 0.52 -4.41
C PRO A 131 9.58 1.82 -4.66
N LEU A 132 10.09 2.46 -3.61
CA LEU A 132 10.76 3.77 -3.73
C LEU A 132 12.03 3.71 -4.56
N LYS A 133 12.85 2.66 -4.37
CA LYS A 133 14.07 2.43 -5.16
C LYS A 133 13.76 2.33 -6.66
N HIS A 134 12.55 1.91 -7.02
CA HIS A 134 12.12 1.68 -8.38
C HIS A 134 11.08 2.70 -8.88
N GLY A 135 11.07 3.90 -8.30
CA GLY A 135 10.35 5.06 -8.84
C GLY A 135 8.94 5.28 -8.28
N ALA A 136 8.56 4.58 -7.21
CA ALA A 136 7.42 5.01 -6.41
C ALA A 136 7.73 6.31 -5.66
N PHE A 137 6.68 6.99 -5.19
CA PHE A 137 6.79 8.15 -4.32
C PHE A 137 5.85 8.01 -3.12
N LEU A 138 6.14 8.76 -2.05
CA LEU A 138 5.34 8.77 -0.83
C LEU A 138 4.45 10.00 -0.75
N LEU A 139 3.23 9.83 -0.26
CA LEU A 139 2.39 10.92 0.22
C LEU A 139 2.03 10.68 1.69
N HIS A 140 2.17 11.71 2.49
CA HIS A 140 1.83 11.64 3.91
C HIS A 140 0.32 11.85 4.08
N GLN A 141 -0.33 11.05 4.92
CA GLN A 141 -1.77 11.15 5.17
C GLN A 141 -2.16 11.58 6.58
N GLY A 142 -1.22 11.60 7.51
CA GLY A 142 -1.49 12.00 8.89
C GLY A 142 -1.38 10.86 9.90
N PRO A 143 -1.29 11.19 11.20
CA PRO A 143 -1.55 10.24 12.27
C PRO A 143 -3.04 9.91 12.32
N GLY A 144 -3.39 8.86 13.06
CA GLY A 144 -4.78 8.51 13.34
C GLY A 144 -4.85 7.38 14.35
N GLU A 145 -5.89 7.39 15.20
CA GLU A 145 -6.04 6.43 16.30
C GLU A 145 -5.98 4.98 15.79
N ILE A 146 -6.64 4.70 14.66
CA ILE A 146 -6.62 3.38 14.03
C ILE A 146 -5.21 2.94 13.58
N HIS A 147 -4.36 3.88 13.15
CA HIS A 147 -2.98 3.58 12.74
C HIS A 147 -2.13 3.26 13.96
N THR A 148 -2.27 4.04 15.03
CA THR A 148 -1.63 3.79 16.32
C THR A 148 -2.04 2.43 16.89
N GLN A 149 -3.34 2.14 16.93
CA GLN A 149 -3.88 0.88 17.44
C GLN A 149 -3.33 -0.31 16.63
N ARG A 150 -3.43 -0.28 15.29
CA ARG A 150 -2.95 -1.37 14.44
C ARG A 150 -1.42 -1.56 14.51
N ALA A 151 -0.66 -0.47 14.61
CA ALA A 151 0.79 -0.52 14.77
C ALA A 151 1.20 -1.15 16.12
N ALA A 152 0.46 -0.84 17.20
CA ALA A 152 0.70 -1.36 18.54
C ALA A 152 0.33 -2.85 18.65
N THR A 153 -0.86 -3.26 18.18
CA THR A 153 -1.33 -4.66 18.26
C THR A 153 -0.38 -5.65 17.59
N SER A 154 0.34 -5.21 16.55
CA SER A 154 1.20 -6.08 15.73
C SER A 154 2.66 -6.16 16.18
N SER A 155 3.06 -5.43 17.24
CA SER A 155 4.42 -5.49 17.79
C SER A 155 4.51 -4.93 19.22
N PRO A 156 4.96 -5.72 20.21
CA PRO A 156 5.21 -5.23 21.58
C PRO A 156 6.20 -4.06 21.62
N THR A 157 7.24 -4.07 20.77
CA THR A 157 8.22 -2.97 20.70
C THR A 157 7.56 -1.67 20.25
N ARG A 158 6.69 -1.72 19.23
CA ARG A 158 5.96 -0.52 18.77
C ARG A 158 4.96 -0.05 19.81
N ALA A 159 4.25 -0.97 20.47
CA ALA A 159 3.34 -0.63 21.55
C ALA A 159 4.05 0.14 22.67
N ALA A 160 5.22 -0.33 23.12
CA ALA A 160 6.00 0.35 24.16
C ALA A 160 6.48 1.75 23.73
N LEU A 161 6.93 1.92 22.48
CA LEU A 161 7.35 3.24 21.97
C LEU A 161 6.16 4.22 21.87
N ILE A 162 4.99 3.72 21.46
CA ILE A 162 3.76 4.51 21.40
C ILE A 162 3.32 4.94 22.79
N GLU A 163 3.31 4.01 23.76
CA GLU A 163 2.92 4.29 25.15
C GLU A 163 3.83 5.35 25.79
N LYS A 164 5.13 5.34 25.48
CA LYS A 164 6.10 6.35 25.93
C LYS A 164 6.01 7.68 25.19
N GLY A 165 5.22 7.78 24.12
CA GLY A 165 5.17 8.97 23.25
C GLY A 165 6.40 9.15 22.35
N GLU A 166 7.27 8.14 22.25
CA GLU A 166 8.49 8.14 21.44
C GLU A 166 8.21 7.80 19.95
N TYR A 167 7.03 7.24 19.67
CA TYR A 167 6.59 6.92 18.31
C TYR A 167 5.10 7.20 18.12
N THR A 168 4.75 7.96 17.07
CA THR A 168 3.36 8.14 16.62
C THR A 168 3.21 7.57 15.23
N ALA A 169 2.46 6.48 15.10
CA ALA A 169 2.22 5.84 13.81
C ALA A 169 1.44 6.78 12.87
N ARG A 170 1.94 6.91 11.64
CA ARG A 170 1.34 7.74 10.60
C ARG A 170 1.00 6.91 9.39
N SER A 171 -0.14 7.19 8.76
CA SER A 171 -0.44 6.62 7.45
C SER A 171 0.31 7.35 6.36
N TRP A 172 0.80 6.56 5.41
CA TRP A 172 1.42 7.03 4.20
C TRP A 172 0.83 6.29 3.01
N ILE A 173 0.73 6.98 1.88
CA ILE A 173 0.53 6.34 0.59
C ILE A 173 1.89 6.05 -0.02
N VAL A 174 2.11 4.80 -0.42
CA VAL A 174 3.10 4.46 -1.45
C VAL A 174 2.36 4.45 -2.78
N ALA A 175 2.73 5.34 -3.70
CA ALA A 175 2.19 5.40 -5.05
C ALA A 175 3.28 5.00 -6.05
N TRP A 176 3.06 3.91 -6.79
CA TRP A 176 4.00 3.41 -7.78
C TRP A 176 3.47 3.68 -9.21
N PRO A 177 4.02 4.69 -9.91
CA PRO A 177 3.56 5.06 -11.25
C PRO A 177 3.63 3.90 -12.23
N ARG A 178 2.63 3.79 -13.10
CA ARG A 178 2.45 2.74 -14.11
C ARG A 178 3.74 2.42 -14.87
N ALA A 179 4.39 3.44 -15.43
CA ALA A 179 5.58 3.24 -16.25
C ALA A 179 6.75 2.66 -15.45
N ALA A 180 6.89 3.07 -14.18
CA ALA A 180 7.93 2.59 -13.29
C ALA A 180 7.65 1.17 -12.79
N LEU A 181 6.39 0.90 -12.40
CA LEU A 181 5.94 -0.42 -11.97
C LEU A 181 6.08 -1.47 -13.08
N ILE A 182 5.69 -1.14 -14.31
CA ILE A 182 5.84 -2.04 -15.46
C ILE A 182 7.32 -2.35 -15.73
N ARG A 183 8.19 -1.34 -15.75
CA ARG A 183 9.64 -1.55 -15.95
C ARG A 183 10.24 -2.47 -14.89
N TRP A 184 9.87 -2.29 -13.63
CA TRP A 184 10.33 -3.15 -12.54
C TRP A 184 9.85 -4.59 -12.69
N ALA A 185 8.59 -4.81 -13.10
CA ALA A 185 8.07 -6.15 -13.32
C ALA A 185 8.78 -6.84 -14.50
N ASP A 186 8.99 -6.11 -15.60
CA ASP A 186 9.66 -6.63 -16.80
C ASP A 186 11.14 -6.98 -16.54
N SER A 187 11.85 -6.20 -15.71
CA SER A 187 13.24 -6.50 -15.36
C SER A 187 13.38 -7.76 -14.51
N ARG A 188 12.34 -8.16 -13.78
CA ARG A 188 12.36 -9.39 -12.96
C ARG A 188 12.01 -10.63 -13.77
N ALA A 189 11.10 -10.51 -14.74
CA ALA A 189 10.77 -11.62 -15.63
C ALA A 189 11.93 -12.03 -16.54
N THR A 190 12.93 -11.15 -16.70
CA THR A 190 14.14 -11.37 -17.51
C THR A 190 15.36 -11.77 -16.67
N ASP A 191 15.23 -11.81 -15.35
CA ASP A 191 16.29 -12.23 -14.43
C ASP A 191 16.24 -13.76 -14.24
N PRO A 192 17.26 -14.53 -14.66
CA PRO A 192 17.25 -15.99 -14.54
C PRO A 192 17.32 -16.53 -13.09
N ALA A 193 17.41 -15.65 -12.09
CA ALA A 193 17.41 -16.01 -10.67
C ALA A 193 16.02 -15.99 -9.99
N VAL A 194 14.93 -15.69 -10.72
CA VAL A 194 13.54 -15.71 -10.24
C VAL A 194 12.76 -16.91 -10.80
#